data_AF-A0A0S2HX79-F1
#
_entry.id   AF-A0A0S2HX79-F1
#
_cell.length_a   1.000
_cell.length_b   1.000
_cell.length_c   1.000
_cell.angle_alpha   90.00
_cell.angle_beta   90.00
_cell.angle_gamma   90.00
#
_symmetry.space_group_name_H-M   'P 1'
#
loop_
_entity.id
_entity.type
_entity.pdbx_description
1 polymer ?
#
loop_
_entity_poly.entity_id
_entity_poly.type
_entity_poly.pdbx_seq_one_letter_code
_entity_poly.pdbx_strand_id
1 'polypeptide(L)'
;MKKTLHITLAMVIVALLGACSSSPKDQPEPDYLPELKAEIPAELQDNPEVVEYIETTTEALNELSINLEDLFVKIEPYVQKDESELSTMEKLKMSKHVLAFTAQMAKVGARMATMKQTYHMMSDNLTQEEQQALDVINETFEKRIRELDKKYQDLDNIQLHPDEEMPEPDSAMV
;
A
#
# COMPACT_ATOMS: atom_id res chain seq x y z
N MET A 1 61.07 -26.44 11.98
CA MET A 1 60.28 -25.35 11.37
C MET A 1 58.91 -25.84 10.86
N LYS A 2 58.11 -26.53 11.70
CA LYS A 2 56.78 -27.08 11.30
C LYS A 2 55.59 -26.53 12.11
N LYS A 3 55.85 -25.81 13.21
CA LYS A 3 54.82 -25.30 14.12
C LYS A 3 54.26 -23.92 13.73
N THR A 4 54.98 -23.15 12.93
CA THR A 4 54.52 -21.84 12.42
C THR A 4 53.58 -21.94 11.22
N LEU A 5 53.57 -23.07 10.50
CA LEU A 5 52.69 -23.30 9.35
C LEU A 5 51.23 -23.54 9.74
N HIS A 6 50.99 -24.09 10.94
CA HIS A 6 49.63 -24.41 11.40
C HIS A 6 48.90 -23.17 11.94
N ILE A 7 49.64 -22.16 12.41
CA ILE A 7 49.07 -20.91 12.96
C ILE A 7 48.62 -19.99 11.81
N THR A 8 49.30 -20.00 10.67
CA THR A 8 48.94 -19.20 9.50
C THR A 8 47.69 -19.74 8.79
N LEU A 9 47.50 -21.06 8.74
CA LEU A 9 46.31 -21.66 8.11
C LEU A 9 45.01 -21.43 8.90
N ALA A 10 45.09 -21.41 10.24
CA ALA A 10 43.94 -21.12 11.09
C ALA A 10 43.46 -19.66 10.98
N MET A 11 44.37 -18.71 10.71
CA MET A 11 44.04 -17.29 10.58
C MET A 11 43.31 -16.95 9.27
N VAL A 12 43.57 -17.71 8.20
CA VAL A 12 42.90 -17.55 6.89
C VAL A 12 41.46 -18.08 6.92
N ILE A 13 41.19 -19.14 7.69
CA ILE A 13 39.84 -19.72 7.80
C ILE A 13 38.90 -18.81 8.60
N VAL A 14 39.41 -18.12 9.63
CA VAL A 14 38.62 -17.14 10.40
C VAL A 14 38.32 -15.87 9.57
N ALA A 15 39.22 -15.47 8.67
CA ALA A 15 38.99 -14.36 7.75
C ALA A 15 37.93 -14.67 6.67
N LEU A 16 37.77 -15.95 6.28
CA LEU A 16 36.76 -16.37 5.31
C LEU A 16 35.34 -16.44 5.89
N LEU A 17 35.18 -16.57 7.22
CA LEU A 17 33.87 -16.56 7.88
C LEU A 17 33.34 -15.14 8.17
N GLY A 18 34.19 -14.11 8.09
CA GLY A 18 33.79 -12.71 8.27
C GLY A 18 33.37 -11.99 6.97
N ALA A 19 33.52 -12.64 5.80
CA ALA A 19 33.27 -12.02 4.49
C ALA A 19 31.85 -12.24 3.93
N CYS A 20 30.99 -12.96 4.64
CA CYS A 20 29.57 -13.09 4.31
C CYS A 20 28.67 -12.53 5.42
N SER A 21 28.95 -11.30 5.87
CA SER A 21 27.92 -10.47 6.52
C SER A 21 27.53 -9.33 5.59
N SER A 22 27.08 -9.66 4.38
CA SER A 22 26.12 -8.80 3.71
C SER A 22 24.84 -8.87 4.53
N SER A 23 24.75 -8.02 5.56
CA SER A 23 23.46 -7.71 6.17
C SER A 23 22.47 -7.46 5.02
N PRO A 24 21.29 -8.10 5.03
CA PRO A 24 20.28 -7.81 4.03
C PRO A 24 20.11 -6.29 3.99
N LYS A 25 20.16 -5.69 2.80
CA LYS A 25 19.79 -4.28 2.63
C LYS A 25 18.49 -4.08 3.40
N ASP A 26 18.53 -3.14 4.34
CA ASP A 26 17.41 -2.81 5.21
C ASP A 26 16.15 -2.68 4.36
N GLN A 27 15.05 -3.26 4.83
CA GLN A 27 13.75 -3.09 4.17
C GLN A 27 13.52 -1.59 3.97
N PRO A 28 12.98 -1.17 2.82
CA PRO A 28 12.71 0.25 2.57
C PRO A 28 11.92 0.82 3.75
N GLU A 29 12.40 1.94 4.31
CA GLU A 29 11.67 2.62 5.36
C GLU A 29 10.38 3.20 4.77
N PRO A 30 9.23 3.07 5.45
CA PRO A 30 8.00 3.69 4.99
C PRO A 30 8.13 5.20 4.88
N ASP A 31 7.72 5.76 3.75
CA ASP A 31 7.65 7.19 3.49
C ASP A 31 6.18 7.63 3.52
N TYR A 32 5.54 7.72 4.69
CA TYR A 32 4.12 8.07 4.71
C TYR A 32 3.84 9.49 4.20
N LEU A 33 2.77 9.66 3.41
CA LEU A 33 2.22 10.99 3.17
C LEU A 33 1.77 11.60 4.50
N PRO A 34 1.88 12.93 4.66
CA PRO A 34 1.39 13.59 5.86
C PRO A 34 -0.11 13.37 6.03
N GLU A 35 -0.55 13.25 7.27
CA GLU A 35 -1.96 13.10 7.61
C GLU A 35 -2.81 14.22 6.98
N LEU A 36 -3.90 13.83 6.31
CA LEU A 36 -4.90 14.78 5.82
C LEU A 36 -5.66 15.33 7.01
N LYS A 37 -5.75 16.65 7.08
CA LYS A 37 -6.60 17.37 8.04
C LYS A 37 -7.58 18.22 7.25
N ALA A 38 -8.85 17.82 7.25
CA ALA A 38 -9.92 18.65 6.72
C ALA A 38 -10.43 19.56 7.84
N GLU A 39 -10.17 20.86 7.72
CA GLU A 39 -10.77 21.84 8.63
C GLU A 39 -12.23 22.05 8.23
N ILE A 40 -13.17 21.85 9.16
CA ILE A 40 -14.60 22.02 8.89
C ILE A 40 -14.93 23.52 8.92
N PRO A 41 -15.32 24.12 7.78
CA PRO A 41 -15.72 25.53 7.70
C PRO A 41 -16.90 25.83 8.63
N ALA A 42 -16.96 27.05 9.17
CA ALA A 42 -17.99 27.44 10.13
C ALA A 42 -19.41 27.26 9.57
N GLU A 43 -19.54 27.47 8.26
CA GLU A 43 -20.75 27.34 7.47
C GLU A 43 -21.30 25.91 7.48
N LEU A 44 -20.44 24.90 7.70
CA LEU A 44 -20.82 23.47 7.70
C LEU A 44 -20.99 22.88 9.10
N GLN A 45 -20.57 23.59 10.15
CA GLN A 45 -20.50 23.03 11.51
C GLN A 45 -21.85 22.64 12.10
N ASP A 46 -22.91 23.36 11.71
CA ASP A 46 -24.27 23.10 12.20
C ASP A 46 -24.99 21.98 11.41
N ASN A 47 -24.36 21.45 10.36
CA ASN A 47 -24.89 20.34 9.57
C ASN A 47 -24.19 19.02 9.93
N PRO A 48 -24.74 18.22 10.86
CA PRO A 48 -24.07 17.03 11.38
C PRO A 48 -23.80 15.96 10.31
N GLU A 49 -24.64 15.87 9.27
CA GLU A 49 -24.43 14.93 8.16
C GLU A 49 -23.20 15.33 7.33
N VAL A 50 -23.01 16.64 7.09
CA VAL A 50 -21.83 17.15 6.38
C VAL A 50 -20.57 16.96 7.21
N VAL A 51 -20.64 17.24 8.51
CA VAL A 51 -19.54 17.02 9.45
C VAL A 51 -19.11 15.55 9.43
N GLU A 52 -20.06 14.62 9.59
CA GLU A 52 -19.77 13.18 9.58
C GLU A 52 -19.18 12.73 8.24
N TYR A 53 -19.69 13.26 7.12
CA TYR A 53 -19.13 13.01 5.79
C TYR A 53 -17.66 13.45 5.69
N ILE A 54 -17.34 14.68 6.12
CA ILE A 54 -15.98 15.23 6.05
C ILE A 54 -15.01 14.43 6.92
N GLU A 55 -15.38 14.14 8.17
CA GLU A 55 -14.56 13.40 9.12
C GLU A 55 -14.30 11.98 8.62
N THR A 56 -15.36 11.25 8.26
CA THR A 56 -15.24 9.86 7.82
C THR A 56 -14.45 9.76 6.52
N THR A 57 -14.63 10.70 5.58
CA THR A 57 -13.87 10.72 4.31
C THR A 57 -12.39 11.01 4.57
N THR A 58 -12.09 11.93 5.48
CA THR A 58 -10.72 12.25 5.91
C THR A 58 -10.04 11.01 6.51
N GLU A 59 -10.72 10.33 7.43
CA GLU A 59 -10.22 9.09 8.03
C GLU A 59 -9.98 7.99 6.99
N ALA A 60 -10.93 7.79 6.07
CA ALA A 60 -10.80 6.76 5.03
C ALA A 60 -9.63 7.04 4.08
N LEU A 61 -9.39 8.30 3.71
CA LEU A 61 -8.25 8.68 2.87
C LEU A 61 -6.92 8.53 3.60
N ASN A 62 -6.87 8.81 4.90
CA ASN A 62 -5.68 8.57 5.72
C ASN A 62 -5.40 7.07 5.88
N GLU A 63 -6.43 6.26 6.15
CA GLU A 63 -6.32 4.79 6.23
C GLU A 63 -5.85 4.19 4.90
N LEU A 64 -6.41 4.65 3.77
CA LEU A 64 -5.96 4.27 2.43
C LEU A 64 -4.48 4.62 2.23
N SER A 65 -4.08 5.84 2.58
CA SER A 65 -2.71 6.32 2.42
C SER A 65 -1.70 5.47 3.17
N ILE A 66 -2.01 5.10 4.42
CA ILE A 66 -1.16 4.25 5.26
C ILE A 66 -1.10 2.84 4.67
N ASN A 67 -2.24 2.26 4.33
CA ASN A 67 -2.31 0.90 3.81
C ASN A 67 -1.56 0.74 2.48
N LEU A 68 -1.59 1.77 1.61
CA LEU A 68 -0.84 1.78 0.36
C LEU A 68 0.68 1.83 0.60
N GLU A 69 1.16 2.68 1.51
CA GLU A 69 2.58 2.75 1.85
C GLU A 69 3.05 1.42 2.47
N ASP A 70 2.25 0.87 3.39
CA ASP A 70 2.50 -0.42 4.01
C ASP A 70 2.54 -1.58 3.00
N LEU A 71 1.70 -1.53 1.97
CA LEU A 71 1.77 -2.50 0.87
C LEU A 71 3.05 -2.27 0.07
N PHE A 72 3.30 -1.03 -0.35
CA PHE A 72 4.45 -0.66 -1.18
C PHE A 72 5.76 -1.13 -0.55
N VAL A 73 6.02 -0.81 0.71
CA VAL A 73 7.20 -1.27 1.47
C VAL A 73 7.35 -2.80 1.47
N LYS A 74 6.23 -3.53 1.57
CA LYS A 74 6.25 -5.01 1.59
C LYS A 74 6.53 -5.61 0.22
N ILE A 75 6.20 -4.92 -0.87
CA ILE A 75 6.35 -5.43 -2.24
C ILE A 75 7.49 -4.79 -3.03
N GLU A 76 8.03 -3.66 -2.58
CA GLU A 76 9.15 -2.93 -3.18
C GLU A 76 10.35 -3.84 -3.54
N PRO A 77 10.74 -4.82 -2.68
CA PRO A 77 11.82 -5.75 -3.02
C PRO A 77 11.54 -6.69 -4.19
N TYR A 78 10.27 -6.85 -4.59
CA TYR A 78 9.83 -7.74 -5.68
C TYR A 78 9.50 -6.97 -6.95
N VAL A 79 8.93 -5.76 -6.85
CA VAL A 79 8.47 -4.96 -8.00
C VAL A 79 9.62 -4.34 -8.81
N GLN A 80 10.81 -4.23 -8.23
CA GLN A 80 12.01 -3.77 -8.93
C GLN A 80 12.74 -4.89 -9.71
N LYS A 81 12.28 -6.14 -9.60
CA LYS A 81 12.85 -7.29 -10.30
C LYS A 81 12.03 -7.60 -11.54
N ASP A 82 12.70 -8.05 -12.60
CA ASP A 82 11.99 -8.63 -13.74
C ASP A 82 11.26 -9.91 -13.30
N GLU A 83 10.09 -10.19 -13.89
CA GLU A 83 9.28 -11.35 -13.49
C GLU A 83 10.06 -12.68 -13.60
N SER A 84 10.94 -12.80 -14.59
CA SER A 84 11.81 -13.97 -14.78
C SER A 84 12.86 -14.16 -13.68
N GLU A 85 13.14 -13.12 -12.90
CA GLU A 85 14.08 -13.14 -11.77
C GLU A 85 13.39 -13.50 -10.45
N LEU A 86 12.06 -13.47 -10.41
CA LEU A 86 11.28 -13.82 -9.22
C LEU A 86 11.16 -15.34 -9.07
N SER A 87 11.62 -15.85 -7.93
CA SER A 87 11.33 -17.22 -7.54
C SER A 87 9.83 -17.42 -7.26
N THR A 88 9.34 -18.66 -7.39
CA THR A 88 7.95 -19.02 -7.03
C THR A 88 7.59 -18.58 -5.61
N MET A 89 8.53 -18.68 -4.66
CA MET A 89 8.31 -18.26 -3.28
C MET A 89 8.15 -16.74 -3.15
N GLU A 90 8.90 -15.94 -3.90
CA GLU A 90 8.75 -14.48 -3.93
C GLU A 90 7.42 -14.07 -4.56
N LYS A 91 7.03 -14.72 -5.67
CA LYS A 91 5.69 -14.53 -6.27
C LYS A 91 4.58 -14.82 -5.25
N LEU A 92 4.66 -15.95 -4.52
CA LEU A 92 3.68 -16.30 -3.49
C LEU A 92 3.62 -15.29 -2.33
N LYS A 93 4.77 -14.76 -1.88
CA LYS A 93 4.81 -13.73 -0.84
C LYS A 93 4.18 -12.43 -1.32
N MET A 94 4.51 -11.98 -2.52
CA MET A 94 3.92 -10.80 -3.13
C MET A 94 2.39 -10.95 -3.24
N SER A 95 1.90 -12.06 -3.80
CA SER A 95 0.47 -12.35 -3.91
C SER A 95 -0.23 -12.36 -2.54
N LYS A 96 0.41 -12.92 -1.50
CA LYS A 96 -0.13 -12.89 -0.13
C LYS A 96 -0.29 -11.45 0.40
N HIS A 97 0.69 -10.58 0.16
CA HIS A 97 0.63 -9.19 0.58
C HIS A 97 -0.46 -8.42 -0.17
N VAL A 98 -0.57 -8.61 -1.49
CA VAL A 98 -1.63 -8.00 -2.30
C VAL A 98 -3.01 -8.49 -1.87
N LEU A 99 -3.21 -9.79 -1.67
CA LEU A 99 -4.50 -10.33 -1.21
C LEU A 99 -4.89 -9.80 0.18
N ALA A 100 -3.94 -9.71 1.11
CA ALA A 100 -4.18 -9.14 2.43
C ALA A 100 -4.58 -7.65 2.33
N PHE A 101 -3.91 -6.89 1.47
CA PHE A 101 -4.27 -5.51 1.17
C PHE A 101 -5.67 -5.41 0.56
N THR A 102 -6.01 -6.22 -0.45
CA THR A 102 -7.35 -6.24 -1.05
C THR A 102 -8.44 -6.51 0.00
N ALA A 103 -8.20 -7.45 0.92
CA ALA A 103 -9.13 -7.74 2.01
C ALA A 103 -9.31 -6.54 2.95
N GLN A 104 -8.23 -5.83 3.30
CA GLN A 104 -8.29 -4.60 4.10
C GLN A 104 -9.02 -3.48 3.34
N MET A 105 -8.74 -3.34 2.05
CA MET A 105 -9.31 -2.32 1.18
C MET A 105 -10.79 -2.54 0.89
N ALA A 106 -11.32 -3.75 0.96
CA ALA A 106 -12.75 -3.99 0.84
C ALA A 106 -13.56 -3.18 1.86
N LYS A 107 -13.06 -3.03 3.10
CA LYS A 107 -13.71 -2.23 4.15
C LYS A 107 -13.60 -0.73 3.90
N VAL A 108 -12.48 -0.25 3.37
CA VAL A 108 -12.28 1.16 3.01
C VAL A 108 -13.12 1.51 1.79
N GLY A 109 -13.13 0.65 0.77
CA GLY A 109 -13.93 0.81 -0.44
C GLY A 109 -15.43 0.83 -0.16
N ALA A 110 -15.92 -0.01 0.76
CA ALA A 110 -17.32 0.05 1.20
C ALA A 110 -17.66 1.41 1.84
N ARG A 111 -16.77 1.95 2.70
CA ARG A 111 -16.93 3.28 3.30
C ARG A 111 -16.95 4.38 2.23
N MET A 112 -16.03 4.33 1.27
CA MET A 112 -15.97 5.28 0.15
C MET A 112 -17.19 5.22 -0.77
N ALA A 113 -17.74 4.03 -1.04
CA ALA A 113 -18.95 3.87 -1.82
C ALA A 113 -20.16 4.51 -1.12
N THR A 114 -20.30 4.28 0.20
CA THR A 114 -21.33 4.92 1.02
C THR A 114 -21.17 6.44 1.00
N MET A 115 -19.96 6.97 1.13
CA MET A 115 -19.69 8.42 1.08
C MET A 115 -20.17 9.06 -0.23
N LYS A 116 -19.90 8.41 -1.37
CA LYS A 116 -20.36 8.91 -2.68
C LYS A 116 -21.89 8.99 -2.75
N GLN A 117 -22.57 8.02 -2.15
CA GLN A 117 -24.02 8.03 -2.06
C GLN A 117 -24.53 9.13 -1.12
N THR A 118 -23.91 9.28 0.06
CA THR A 118 -24.25 10.33 1.04
C THR A 118 -24.07 11.73 0.46
N TYR A 119 -22.97 11.99 -0.23
CA TYR A 119 -22.74 13.29 -0.89
C TYR A 119 -23.89 13.67 -1.83
N HIS A 120 -24.35 12.74 -2.67
CA HIS A 120 -25.47 13.00 -3.57
C HIS A 120 -26.81 13.21 -2.87
N MET A 121 -27.05 12.54 -1.74
CA MET A 121 -28.29 12.72 -0.98
C MET A 121 -28.30 14.04 -0.19
N MET A 122 -27.13 14.49 0.24
CA MET A 122 -26.96 15.68 1.07
C MET A 122 -26.88 16.96 0.25
N SER A 123 -26.25 16.94 -0.93
CA SER A 123 -26.04 18.12 -1.78
C SER A 123 -27.34 18.84 -2.17
N ASP A 124 -28.45 18.11 -2.27
CA ASP A 124 -29.75 18.66 -2.66
C ASP A 124 -30.39 19.54 -1.57
N ASN A 125 -29.91 19.43 -0.32
CA ASN A 125 -30.46 20.14 0.85
C ASN A 125 -29.55 21.26 1.38
N LEU A 126 -28.39 21.49 0.76
CA LEU A 126 -27.45 22.52 1.18
C LEU A 126 -27.86 23.89 0.65
N THR A 127 -27.63 24.92 1.46
CA THR A 127 -27.61 26.30 0.97
C THR A 127 -26.46 26.50 -0.02
N GLN A 128 -26.52 27.58 -0.79
CA GLN A 128 -25.44 27.90 -1.74
C GLN A 128 -24.09 28.10 -1.05
N GLU A 129 -24.09 28.68 0.15
CA GLU A 129 -22.89 28.94 0.95
C GLU A 129 -22.30 27.64 1.49
N GLU A 130 -23.13 26.75 2.05
CA GLU A 130 -22.71 25.41 2.47
C GLU A 130 -22.18 24.58 1.29
N GLN A 131 -22.84 24.62 0.13
CA GLN A 131 -22.38 23.90 -1.05
C GLN A 131 -20.99 24.37 -1.49
N GLN A 132 -20.74 25.68 -1.50
CA GLN A 132 -19.43 26.23 -1.86
C GLN A 132 -18.35 25.82 -0.85
N ALA A 133 -18.67 25.84 0.45
CA ALA A 133 -17.74 25.39 1.48
C ALA A 133 -17.42 23.89 1.33
N LEU A 134 -18.43 23.06 1.04
CA LEU A 134 -18.25 21.63 0.82
C LEU A 134 -17.43 21.33 -0.44
N ASP A 135 -17.61 22.10 -1.52
CA ASP A 135 -16.84 21.94 -2.76
C ASP A 135 -15.34 22.15 -2.53
N VAL A 136 -14.94 23.13 -1.71
CA VAL A 136 -13.53 23.36 -1.34
C VAL A 136 -12.95 22.17 -0.56
N ILE A 137 -13.74 21.57 0.33
CA ILE A 137 -13.32 20.37 1.05
C ILE A 137 -13.15 19.19 0.08
N ASN A 138 -14.07 19.02 -0.87
CA ASN A 138 -13.98 17.98 -1.89
C ASN A 138 -12.76 18.16 -2.81
N GLU A 139 -12.42 19.39 -3.19
CA GLU A 139 -11.19 19.66 -3.94
C GLU A 139 -9.94 19.20 -3.17
N THR A 140 -9.96 19.33 -1.84
CA THR A 140 -8.90 18.84 -0.95
C THR A 140 -8.84 17.30 -0.97
N PHE A 141 -9.98 16.63 -0.92
CA PHE A 141 -10.06 15.16 -1.03
C PHE A 141 -9.56 14.65 -2.38
N GLU A 142 -10.01 15.26 -3.49
CA GLU A 142 -9.53 14.89 -4.82
C GLU A 142 -8.03 15.13 -4.98
N LYS A 143 -7.51 16.22 -4.39
CA LYS A 143 -6.07 16.48 -4.38
C LYS A 143 -5.32 15.36 -3.68
N ARG A 144 -5.80 14.90 -2.52
CA ARG A 144 -5.19 13.75 -1.82
C ARG A 144 -5.22 12.48 -2.68
N ILE A 145 -6.32 12.20 -3.37
CA ILE A 145 -6.40 11.05 -4.28
C ILE A 145 -5.34 11.16 -5.38
N ARG A 146 -5.19 12.34 -6.01
CA ARG A 146 -4.14 12.57 -7.02
C ARG A 146 -2.72 12.43 -6.47
N GLU A 147 -2.49 12.84 -5.22
CA GLU A 147 -1.20 12.65 -4.53
C GLU A 147 -0.89 11.16 -4.33
N LEU A 148 -1.88 10.37 -3.94
CA LEU A 148 -1.76 8.91 -3.80
C LEU A 148 -1.49 8.25 -5.16
N ASP A 149 -2.31 8.54 -6.18
CA ASP A 149 -2.15 7.99 -7.53
C ASP A 149 -0.74 8.29 -8.07
N LYS A 150 -0.29 9.53 -7.94
CA LYS A 150 1.05 9.93 -8.40
C LYS A 150 2.15 9.19 -7.65
N LYS A 151 1.99 9.00 -6.34
CA LYS A 151 3.01 8.33 -5.52
C LYS A 151 3.13 6.84 -5.86
N TYR A 152 2.01 6.18 -6.13
CA TYR A 152 1.94 4.74 -6.32
C TYR A 152 1.66 4.31 -7.76
N GLN A 153 1.79 5.21 -8.74
CA GLN A 153 1.60 4.93 -10.18
C GLN A 153 2.39 3.70 -10.68
N ASP A 154 3.53 3.38 -10.04
CA ASP A 154 4.35 2.24 -10.43
C ASP A 154 3.70 0.89 -10.05
N LEU A 155 2.74 0.88 -9.12
CA LEU A 155 1.95 -0.30 -8.77
C LEU A 155 0.98 -0.73 -9.87
N ASP A 156 0.50 0.20 -10.71
CA ASP A 156 -0.43 -0.11 -11.81
C ASP A 156 0.22 -1.00 -12.88
N ASN A 157 1.54 -1.04 -12.93
CA ASN A 157 2.30 -1.88 -13.86
C ASN A 157 2.47 -3.32 -13.36
N ILE A 158 2.05 -3.64 -12.13
CA ILE A 158 2.08 -5.00 -11.60
C ILE A 158 0.88 -5.76 -12.18
N GLN A 159 1.02 -6.24 -13.42
CA GLN A 159 0.10 -7.22 -13.98
C GLN A 159 0.30 -8.56 -13.24
N LEU A 160 -0.49 -8.77 -12.19
CA LEU A 160 -0.70 -10.11 -11.66
C LEU A 160 -1.52 -10.89 -12.69
N HIS A 161 -0.87 -11.58 -13.63
CA HIS A 161 -1.54 -12.58 -14.45
C HIS A 161 -2.04 -13.70 -13.51
N PRO A 162 -3.36 -13.86 -13.31
CA PRO A 162 -3.90 -14.97 -12.53
C PRO A 162 -3.78 -16.31 -13.28
N ASP A 163 -3.24 -16.28 -14.51
CA ASP A 163 -3.35 -17.34 -15.49
C ASP A 163 -2.03 -18.11 -15.61
N GLU A 164 -1.70 -18.89 -14.59
CA GLU A 164 -1.13 -20.22 -14.84
C GLU A 164 -2.19 -21.23 -14.37
N GLU A 165 -2.98 -21.71 -15.33
CA GLU A 165 -3.90 -22.82 -15.18
C GLU A 165 -3.26 -23.90 -14.31
N MET A 166 -3.86 -24.19 -13.15
CA MET A 166 -3.50 -25.38 -12.41
C MET A 166 -3.66 -26.57 -13.38
N PRO A 167 -2.62 -27.40 -13.58
CA PRO A 167 -2.77 -28.56 -14.46
C PRO A 167 -3.92 -29.40 -13.92
N GLU A 168 -4.91 -29.68 -14.77
CA GLU A 168 -6.01 -30.55 -14.41
C GLU A 168 -5.44 -31.85 -13.84
N PRO A 169 -5.97 -32.36 -12.71
CA PRO A 169 -5.54 -33.62 -12.18
C PRO A 169 -5.81 -34.69 -13.23
N ASP A 170 -4.72 -35.25 -13.74
CA ASP A 170 -4.66 -36.27 -14.78
C ASP A 170 -5.75 -37.33 -14.49
N SER A 171 -6.81 -37.31 -15.31
CA SER A 171 -7.87 -38.32 -15.29
C SER A 171 -7.34 -39.60 -15.92
N ALA A 172 -6.37 -40.20 -15.24
CA ALA A 172 -5.72 -41.44 -15.64
C ALA A 172 -5.65 -42.38 -14.44
N MET A 173 -6.81 -42.87 -13.97
CA MET A 173 -6.96 -44.26 -13.53
C MET A 173 -8.41 -44.70 -13.78
N VAL A 174 -8.56 -45.47 -14.86
CA VAL A 174 -9.51 -46.59 -14.95
C VAL A 174 -9.14 -47.64 -13.91
#